data_AF-A0A3C0W4J0-F1
#
_entry.id   AF-A0A3C0W4J0-F1
#
_cell.length_a   1.000
_cell.length_b   1.000
_cell.length_c   1.000
_cell.angle_alpha   90.00
_cell.angle_beta   90.00
_cell.angle_gamma   90.00
#
_symmetry.space_group_name_H-M   'P 1'
#
loop_
_entity.id
_entity.type
_entity.pdbx_description
1 polymer ?
#
loop_
_entity_poly.entity_id
_entity_poly.type
_entity_poly.pdbx_seq_one_letter_code
_entity_poly.pdbx_strand_id
1 'polypeptide(L)'
;TDDPRKGLQNVVDFDRLIAEVQARVDLNDTLLLFTADHSFGVQVDGGQRGDALLEGYEAWAASDERGKVIRLKNILVNRTHTAEEVPALAVGAGAEQVRGYFPNTHLFKVMMDALGWTSQPSSGR
;
A
#
# COMPACT_ATOMS: atom_id res chain seq x y z
N THR A 1 -10.27 1.68 -3.19
CA THR A 1 -11.72 1.39 -3.15
C THR A 1 -12.17 1.59 -1.73
N ASP A 2 -13.37 2.11 -1.53
CA ASP A 2 -13.93 2.45 -0.21
C ASP A 2 -14.76 1.30 0.41
N ASP A 3 -14.90 0.17 -0.29
CA ASP A 3 -15.44 -1.07 0.26
C ASP A 3 -14.33 -1.84 1.01
N PRO A 4 -14.49 -2.14 2.31
CA PRO A 4 -13.43 -2.75 3.10
C PRO A 4 -13.17 -4.23 2.78
N ARG A 5 -14.18 -4.99 2.36
CA ARG A 5 -13.97 -6.38 1.93
C ARG A 5 -13.14 -6.40 0.65
N LYS A 6 -13.54 -5.60 -0.34
CA LYS A 6 -12.82 -5.51 -1.61
C LYS A 6 -11.41 -4.93 -1.41
N GLY A 7 -11.28 -3.91 -0.58
CA GLY A 7 -9.99 -3.30 -0.25
C GLY A 7 -9.02 -4.31 0.37
N LEU A 8 -9.45 -5.05 1.40
CA LEU A 8 -8.63 -6.07 2.05
C LEU A 8 -8.29 -7.23 1.10
N GLN A 9 -9.26 -7.68 0.29
CA GLN A 9 -8.99 -8.73 -0.70
C GLN A 9 -7.97 -8.28 -1.75
N ASN A 10 -8.06 -7.03 -2.23
CA ASN A 10 -7.08 -6.48 -3.15
C ASN A 10 -5.67 -6.43 -2.55
N VAL A 11 -5.52 -6.14 -1.25
CA VAL A 11 -4.21 -6.18 -0.57
C VAL A 11 -3.65 -7.60 -0.52
N VAL A 12 -4.49 -8.60 -0.23
CA VAL A 12 -4.11 -10.02 -0.27
C VAL A 12 -3.69 -10.46 -1.68
N ASP A 13 -4.43 -10.04 -2.70
CA ASP A 13 -4.11 -10.40 -4.08
C ASP A 13 -2.86 -9.66 -4.58
N PHE A 14 -2.64 -8.42 -4.12
CA PHE A 14 -1.41 -7.69 -4.39
C PHE A 14 -0.19 -8.35 -3.73
N ASP A 15 -0.28 -8.79 -2.47
CA ASP A 15 0.79 -9.53 -1.78
C ASP A 15 1.17 -10.83 -2.53
N ARG A 16 0.17 -11.58 -3.02
CA ARG A 16 0.42 -12.76 -3.86
C ARG A 16 1.14 -12.39 -5.17
N LEU A 17 0.73 -11.29 -5.82
CA LEU A 17 1.39 -10.81 -7.02
C LEU A 17 2.83 -10.39 -6.75
N ILE A 18 3.10 -9.73 -5.61
CA ILE A 18 4.45 -9.37 -5.17
C ILE A 18 5.31 -10.62 -5.08
N ALA A 19 4.83 -11.66 -4.39
CA ALA A 19 5.54 -12.93 -4.24
C ALA A 19 5.80 -13.61 -5.60
N GLU A 20 4.83 -13.60 -6.51
CA GLU A 20 4.99 -14.15 -7.86
C GLU A 20 6.03 -13.40 -8.69
N VAL A 21 6.02 -12.07 -8.66
CA VAL A 21 6.97 -11.24 -9.40
C VAL A 21 8.37 -11.43 -8.83
N GLN A 22 8.51 -11.39 -7.51
CA GLN A 22 9.79 -11.59 -6.82
C GLN A 22 10.43 -12.94 -7.18
N ALA A 23 9.63 -14.00 -7.37
CA ALA A 23 10.12 -15.32 -7.76
C ALA A 23 10.63 -15.40 -9.23
N ARG A 24 10.40 -14.37 -10.04
CA ARG A 24 10.69 -14.36 -11.50
C ARG A 24 11.79 -13.39 -11.91
N VAL A 25 12.34 -12.62 -10.98
CA VAL A 25 13.35 -11.58 -11.26
C VAL A 25 14.64 -11.85 -10.48
N ASP A 26 15.76 -11.28 -10.94
CA ASP A 26 17.00 -11.26 -10.17
C ASP A 26 17.04 -9.98 -9.33
N LEU A 27 17.00 -10.13 -8.00
CA LEU A 27 17.00 -8.98 -7.10
C LEU A 27 18.34 -8.23 -7.08
N ASN A 28 19.41 -8.78 -7.67
CA ASN A 28 20.68 -8.06 -7.81
C ASN A 28 20.63 -6.98 -8.89
N ASP A 29 19.72 -7.09 -9.87
CA ASP A 29 19.57 -6.10 -10.96
C ASP A 29 18.15 -5.48 -11.02
N THR A 30 17.24 -5.96 -10.18
CA THR A 30 15.85 -5.52 -10.16
C THR A 30 15.50 -4.86 -8.83
N LEU A 31 14.98 -3.63 -8.90
CA LEU A 31 14.30 -2.96 -7.79
C LEU A 31 12.81 -3.32 -7.81
N LEU A 32 12.32 -3.88 -6.70
CA LEU A 32 10.89 -3.97 -6.44
C LEU A 32 10.50 -2.93 -5.39
N LEU A 33 9.58 -2.04 -5.73
CA LEU A 33 9.09 -0.95 -4.88
C LEU A 33 7.57 -1.00 -4.77
N PHE A 34 7.07 -0.96 -3.53
CA PHE A 34 5.65 -1.02 -3.20
C PHE A 34 5.30 0.17 -2.31
N THR A 35 4.23 0.88 -2.66
CA THR A 35 3.70 2.01 -1.89
C THR A 35 2.21 2.16 -2.18
N ALA A 36 1.54 3.00 -1.41
CA ALA A 36 0.26 3.58 -1.81
C ALA A 36 0.44 5.02 -2.30
N ASP A 37 -0.51 5.52 -3.08
CA ASP A 37 -0.63 6.92 -3.46
C ASP A 37 -1.25 7.76 -2.32
N HIS A 38 -2.18 7.17 -1.59
CA HIS A 38 -2.79 7.69 -0.37
C HIS A 38 -3.46 6.56 0.44
N SER A 39 -4.03 6.88 1.60
CA SER A 39 -4.70 5.90 2.45
C SER A 39 -6.23 6.06 2.48
N PHE A 40 -6.88 5.14 3.19
CA PHE A 40 -8.24 5.22 3.70
C PHE A 40 -8.16 4.96 5.21
N GLY A 41 -8.85 5.75 6.03
CA GLY A 41 -8.78 5.67 7.49
C GLY A 41 -9.38 4.38 8.05
N VAL A 42 -8.66 3.27 7.89
CA VAL A 42 -9.00 1.93 8.37
C VAL A 42 -8.40 1.75 9.76
N GLN A 43 -9.24 1.41 10.73
CA GLN A 43 -8.86 1.22 12.11
C GLN A 43 -9.43 -0.09 12.63
N VAL A 44 -8.58 -0.94 13.20
CA VAL A 44 -9.03 -2.10 13.97
C VAL A 44 -9.46 -1.59 15.34
N ASP A 45 -10.75 -1.68 15.62
CA ASP A 45 -11.42 -1.05 16.76
C ASP A 45 -12.13 -2.12 17.61
N GLY A 46 -11.39 -3.15 18.02
CA GLY A 46 -11.87 -4.25 18.84
C GLY A 46 -11.52 -5.64 18.31
N GLY A 47 -12.20 -6.66 18.86
CA GLY A 47 -12.00 -8.07 18.54
C GLY A 47 -10.87 -8.75 19.33
N GLN A 48 -10.85 -10.07 19.26
CA GLN A 48 -9.80 -10.93 19.79
C GLN A 48 -9.08 -11.67 18.67
N ARG A 49 -7.90 -12.24 18.96
CA ARG A 49 -7.21 -13.10 18.01
C ARG A 49 -8.12 -14.26 17.60
N GLY A 50 -8.31 -14.44 16.30
CA GLY A 50 -9.16 -15.48 15.73
C GLY A 50 -10.55 -15.00 15.35
N ASP A 51 -10.98 -13.83 15.82
CA ASP A 51 -12.25 -13.24 15.42
C ASP A 51 -12.20 -12.76 13.97
N ALA A 52 -13.36 -12.79 13.30
CA ALA A 52 -13.49 -12.26 11.96
C ALA A 52 -13.37 -10.73 11.98
N LEU A 53 -12.38 -10.19 11.25
CA LEU A 53 -12.16 -8.73 11.17
C LEU A 53 -13.38 -7.98 10.61
N LEU A 54 -14.05 -8.59 9.62
CA LEU A 54 -15.22 -8.03 8.94
C LEU A 54 -16.56 -8.53 9.50
N GLU A 55 -16.60 -8.94 10.78
CA GLU A 55 -17.85 -9.33 11.43
C GLU A 55 -18.90 -8.21 11.34
N GLY A 56 -20.07 -8.52 10.79
CA GLY A 56 -21.15 -7.57 10.51
C GLY A 56 -21.16 -6.96 9.11
N TYR A 57 -20.17 -7.28 8.26
CA TYR A 57 -20.11 -6.73 6.89
C TYR A 57 -21.35 -7.05 6.05
N GLU A 58 -21.85 -8.30 6.06
CA GLU A 58 -23.00 -8.66 5.22
C GLU A 58 -24.26 -7.86 5.57
N ALA A 59 -24.48 -7.62 6.86
CA ALA A 59 -25.59 -6.81 7.34
C ALA A 59 -25.44 -5.34 6.91
N TRP A 60 -24.22 -4.79 7.00
CA TRP A 60 -23.93 -3.44 6.50
C TRP A 60 -24.09 -3.35 4.98
N ALA A 61 -23.57 -4.31 4.22
CA ALA A 61 -23.63 -4.34 2.76
C ALA A 61 -25.08 -4.42 2.23
N ALA A 62 -25.97 -5.09 2.97
CA ALA A 62 -27.40 -5.15 2.68
C ALA A 62 -28.20 -3.92 3.15
N SER A 63 -27.59 -3.03 3.93
CA SER A 63 -28.24 -1.82 4.44
C SER A 63 -28.28 -0.69 3.42
N ASP A 64 -29.12 0.31 3.66
CA ASP A 64 -29.13 1.58 2.92
C ASP A 64 -28.15 2.61 3.49
N GLU A 65 -27.29 2.24 4.43
CA GLU A 65 -26.32 3.15 4.99
C GLU A 65 -25.26 3.53 3.94
N ARG A 66 -25.15 4.83 3.66
CA ARG A 66 -24.17 5.40 2.73
C ARG A 66 -23.26 6.43 3.40
N GLY A 67 -23.13 6.35 4.73
CA GLY A 67 -22.26 7.23 5.50
C GLY A 67 -20.81 7.18 5.00
N LYS A 68 -20.07 8.25 5.28
CA LYS A 68 -18.62 8.33 4.99
C LYS A 68 -17.79 7.39 5.86
N VAL A 69 -18.37 6.91 6.96
CA VAL A 69 -17.72 5.98 7.88
C VAL A 69 -18.54 4.72 7.94
N ILE A 70 -17.88 3.58 7.78
CA ILE A 70 -18.43 2.25 8.05
C ILE A 70 -17.97 1.87 9.45
N ARG A 71 -18.90 1.51 10.33
CA ARG A 71 -18.58 1.00 11.67
C ARG A 71 -19.10 -0.42 11.80
N LEU A 72 -18.19 -1.38 11.65
CA LEU A 72 -18.45 -2.78 11.94
C LEU A 72 -18.04 -3.08 13.39
N LYS A 73 -18.25 -4.32 13.83
CA LYS A 73 -17.97 -4.72 15.21
C LYS A 73 -16.49 -4.55 15.61
N ASN A 74 -15.57 -4.93 14.72
CA ASN A 74 -14.13 -4.98 15.02
C ASN A 74 -13.31 -3.99 14.17
N ILE A 75 -13.94 -3.26 13.24
CA ILE A 75 -13.25 -2.36 12.31
C ILE A 75 -14.09 -1.12 12.02
N LEU A 76 -13.42 0.02 11.96
CA LEU A 76 -13.95 1.27 11.46
C LEU A 76 -13.21 1.65 10.17
N VAL A 77 -13.95 2.15 9.18
CA VAL A 77 -13.39 2.50 7.87
C VAL A 77 -13.93 3.85 7.44
N ASN A 78 -13.04 4.83 7.29
CA ASN A 78 -13.34 6.05 6.55
C ASN A 78 -13.28 5.79 5.04
N ARG A 79 -14.40 5.99 4.36
CA ARG A 79 -14.59 5.77 2.92
C ARG A 79 -14.03 6.90 2.05
N THR A 80 -13.54 7.98 2.66
CA THR A 80 -12.81 9.03 1.94
C THR A 80 -11.31 8.86 2.11
N HIS A 81 -10.53 9.38 1.15
CA HIS A 81 -9.07 9.39 1.27
C HIS A 81 -8.65 10.14 2.54
N THR A 82 -7.60 9.65 3.15
CA THR A 82 -7.00 10.24 4.35
C THR A 82 -5.53 10.55 4.08
N ALA A 83 -4.98 11.47 4.88
CA ALA A 83 -3.68 12.10 4.64
C ALA A 83 -2.58 11.59 5.57
N GLU A 84 -2.82 10.50 6.29
CA GLU A 84 -1.78 9.83 7.05
C GLU A 84 -0.69 9.29 6.13
N GLU A 85 0.50 9.14 6.70
CA GLU A 85 1.64 8.57 6.04
C GLU A 85 1.35 7.13 5.60
N VAL A 86 1.74 6.81 4.36
CA VAL A 86 1.63 5.46 3.80
C VAL A 86 3.00 4.78 3.78
N PRO A 87 3.07 3.45 3.98
CA PRO A 87 4.33 2.74 3.92
C PRO A 87 4.87 2.71 2.50
N ALA A 88 6.19 2.87 2.38
CA ALA A 88 6.95 2.52 1.20
C ALA A 88 7.89 1.37 1.57
N LEU A 89 7.81 0.28 0.81
CA LEU A 89 8.57 -0.95 1.01
C LEU A 89 9.36 -1.23 -0.26
N ALA A 90 10.61 -1.65 -0.12
CA ALA A 90 11.43 -2.02 -1.27
C ALA A 90 12.34 -3.21 -0.99
N VAL A 91 12.67 -3.96 -2.04
CA VAL A 91 13.66 -5.04 -2.03
C VAL A 91 14.43 -5.06 -3.35
N GLY A 92 15.66 -5.56 -3.32
CA GLY A 92 16.54 -5.66 -4.48
C GLY A 92 17.43 -4.44 -4.70
N ALA A 93 17.82 -4.20 -5.95
CA ALA A 93 18.82 -3.20 -6.31
C ALA A 93 18.41 -1.78 -5.88
N GLY A 94 19.20 -1.13 -5.03
CA GLY A 94 18.95 0.25 -4.59
C GLY A 94 17.86 0.41 -3.51
N ALA A 95 17.33 -0.69 -2.97
CA ALA A 95 16.25 -0.66 -1.98
C ALA A 95 16.65 0.04 -0.65
N GLU A 96 17.94 0.12 -0.33
CA GLU A 96 18.47 0.81 0.86
C GLU A 96 18.20 2.33 0.86
N GLN A 97 17.80 2.89 -0.28
CA GLN A 97 17.38 4.29 -0.41
C GLN A 97 15.96 4.54 0.12
N VAL A 98 15.15 3.50 0.31
CA VAL A 98 13.78 3.56 0.82
C VAL A 98 13.80 3.38 2.33
N ARG A 99 14.09 4.48 3.05
CA ARG A 99 14.19 4.47 4.52
C ARG A 99 13.87 5.82 5.13
N GLY A 100 13.36 5.80 6.37
CA GLY A 100 12.97 7.00 7.10
C GLY A 100 11.66 7.61 6.59
N TYR A 101 11.44 8.89 6.92
CA TYR A 101 10.31 9.68 6.44
C TYR A 101 10.76 10.56 5.29
N PHE A 102 10.01 10.56 4.20
CA PHE A 102 10.34 11.32 2.99
C PHE A 102 9.07 11.71 2.23
N PRO A 103 9.12 12.76 1.40
CA PRO A 103 8.02 13.07 0.49
C PRO A 103 7.88 11.99 -0.58
N ASN A 104 6.66 11.68 -1.01
CA ASN A 104 6.39 10.67 -2.07
C ASN A 104 7.25 10.90 -3.34
N THR A 105 7.56 12.15 -3.69
CA THR A 105 8.44 12.50 -4.82
C THR A 105 9.86 11.94 -4.73
N HIS A 106 10.33 11.57 -3.53
CA HIS A 106 11.61 10.87 -3.35
C HIS A 106 11.61 9.49 -4.04
N LEU A 107 10.47 8.81 -4.11
CA LEU A 107 10.37 7.50 -4.76
C LEU A 107 10.71 7.58 -6.25
N PHE A 108 10.33 8.66 -6.92
CA PHE A 108 10.74 8.89 -8.31
C PHE A 108 12.25 8.91 -8.42
N LYS A 109 12.95 9.64 -7.54
CA LYS A 109 14.41 9.68 -7.55
C LYS A 109 15.03 8.28 -7.35
N VAL A 110 14.52 7.50 -6.41
CA VAL A 110 14.97 6.12 -6.17
C VAL A 110 14.84 5.27 -7.44
N MET A 111 13.70 5.37 -8.14
CA MET A 111 13.48 4.63 -9.39
C MET A 111 14.45 5.05 -10.50
N MET A 112 14.70 6.35 -10.66
CA MET A 112 15.61 6.86 -11.69
C MET A 112 17.05 6.47 -11.42
N ASP A 113 17.48 6.57 -10.16
CA ASP A 113 18.83 6.17 -9.75
C ASP A 113 19.04 4.66 -9.97
N ALA A 114 18.03 3.82 -9.69
CA ALA A 114 18.10 2.38 -9.93
C ALA A 114 18.23 2.02 -11.42
N LEU A 115 17.66 2.83 -12.32
CA LEU A 115 17.82 2.71 -13.77
C LEU A 115 19.16 3.29 -14.28
N GLY A 116 20.00 3.83 -13.40
CA GLY A 116 21.25 4.50 -13.75
C GLY A 116 21.04 5.88 -14.40
N TRP A 117 19.83 6.44 -14.32
CA TRP A 117 19.52 7.74 -14.92
C TRP A 117 19.85 8.84 -13.91
N THR A 118 21.04 9.41 -14.05
CA THR A 118 21.43 10.59 -13.28
C THR A 118 20.87 11.85 -13.93
N SER A 119 20.34 12.79 -13.15
CA SER A 119 19.86 14.09 -13.63
C SER A 119 20.97 15.04 -14.08
N GLN A 120 22.21 14.54 -14.24
CA GLN A 120 23.33 15.35 -14.70
C GLN A 120 23.24 15.48 -16.23
N PRO A 121 23.32 16.70 -16.80
CA PRO A 121 23.59 16.83 -18.22
C PRO A 121 24.89 16.08 -18.50
N SER A 122 24.93 15.29 -19.58
CA SER A 122 26.19 14.75 -20.07
C SER A 122 27.20 15.90 -20.15
N SER A 123 28.23 15.87 -19.30
CA SER A 123 29.38 16.73 -19.49
C SER A 123 30.05 16.24 -20.77
N GLY A 124 29.64 16.84 -21.89
CA GLY A 124 30.20 16.57 -23.19
C GLY A 124 31.72 16.68 -23.10
N ARG A 125 32.39 15.56 -23.36
CA ARG A 125 33.76 15.53 -23.85
C ARG A 125 33.70 15.38 -25.35
#